data_AF-A0A656QFK2-F1
#
_entry.id   AF-A0A656QFK2-F1
#
_cell.length_a   1.000
_cell.length_b   1.000
_cell.length_c   1.000
_cell.angle_alpha   90.00
_cell.angle_beta   90.00
_cell.angle_gamma   90.00
#
_symmetry.space_group_name_H-M   'P 1'
#
loop_
_entity.id
_entity.type
_entity.pdbx_description
1 polymer ?
#
loop_
_entity_poly.entity_id
_entity_poly.type
_entity_poly.pdbx_seq_one_letter_code
_entity_poly.pdbx_strand_id
1 'polypeptide(L)'
;MRLSLPAWSLCAFVVMISTLARADEGPSSVFTQALSNGSASAPLSDDGNFGKAVVAIKKRTGDSGPVVVYAQRITRFTQQPLCGRVGFIIGQPSAKVMYSDMSGQFNICEDGEPPLRMCKGHPDKLVPYNSVCADASTPVDTPEVAAAIQGAVAAGGMTPEQAAKAVRSATPDAPAAKGSRQ
;
A
#
# COMPACT_ATOMS: atom_id res chain seq x y z
N MET A 1 -13.02 -70.94 43.13
CA MET A 1 -13.16 -70.80 41.67
C MET A 1 -12.57 -69.46 41.28
N ARG A 2 -11.75 -69.46 40.22
CA ARG A 2 -11.07 -68.30 39.62
C ARG A 2 -12.06 -67.42 38.83
N LEU A 3 -11.60 -66.20 38.52
CA LEU A 3 -11.94 -65.27 37.41
C LEU A 3 -12.40 -63.91 37.95
N SER A 4 -12.07 -62.73 37.43
CA SER A 4 -11.04 -62.19 36.53
C SER A 4 -11.42 -60.72 36.37
N LEU A 5 -10.53 -59.77 36.71
CA LEU A 5 -10.72 -58.34 36.44
C LEU A 5 -10.31 -58.00 35.00
N PRO A 6 -11.04 -57.15 34.26
CA PRO A 6 -10.46 -56.40 33.16
C PRO A 6 -10.11 -54.99 33.61
N ALA A 7 -8.82 -54.69 33.62
CA ALA A 7 -8.26 -53.35 33.70
C ALA A 7 -8.54 -52.61 32.39
N TRP A 8 -9.29 -51.51 32.45
CA TRP A 8 -9.46 -50.61 31.31
C TRP A 8 -8.46 -49.47 31.46
N SER A 9 -7.38 -49.54 30.69
CA SER A 9 -6.45 -48.43 30.49
C SER A 9 -7.12 -47.37 29.63
N LEU A 10 -7.48 -46.23 30.23
CA LEU A 10 -7.82 -45.01 29.51
C LEU A 10 -6.51 -44.33 29.06
N CYS A 11 -6.17 -44.49 27.78
CA CYS A 11 -5.18 -43.65 27.11
C CYS A 11 -5.71 -42.20 27.05
N ALA A 12 -5.07 -41.31 27.79
CA ALA A 12 -5.27 -39.88 27.64
C ALA A 12 -4.62 -39.42 26.31
N PHE A 13 -5.45 -39.10 25.32
CA PHE A 13 -5.03 -38.40 24.11
C PHE A 13 -4.72 -36.94 24.46
N VAL A 14 -3.44 -36.60 24.59
CA VAL A 14 -2.98 -35.22 24.66
C VAL A 14 -3.10 -34.61 23.26
N VAL A 15 -4.12 -33.77 23.05
CA VAL A 15 -4.25 -32.95 21.83
C VAL A 15 -3.21 -31.84 21.91
N MET A 16 -2.06 -32.05 21.27
CA MET A 16 -1.08 -31.00 20.99
C MET A 16 -1.70 -30.03 19.99
N ILE A 17 -2.29 -28.94 20.47
CA ILE A 17 -2.69 -27.81 19.63
C ILE A 17 -1.40 -27.16 19.15
N SER A 18 -0.97 -27.49 17.93
CA SER A 18 0.06 -26.73 17.23
C SER A 18 -0.51 -25.34 16.97
N THR A 19 -0.24 -24.40 17.88
CA THR A 19 -0.34 -22.98 17.56
C THR A 19 0.66 -22.72 16.46
N LEU A 20 0.21 -22.72 15.21
CA LEU A 20 0.92 -22.10 14.11
C LEU A 20 1.07 -20.63 14.48
N ALA A 21 2.22 -20.29 15.04
CA ALA A 21 2.68 -18.91 15.11
C ALA A 21 2.68 -18.42 13.66
N ARG A 22 1.69 -17.59 13.30
CA ARG A 22 1.78 -16.80 12.08
C ARG A 22 3.01 -15.94 12.28
N ALA A 23 4.04 -16.18 11.47
CA ALA A 23 5.13 -15.24 11.34
C ALA A 23 4.52 -13.86 11.12
N ASP A 24 4.84 -12.93 12.00
CA ASP A 24 4.42 -11.54 11.94
C ASP A 24 4.81 -11.03 10.55
N GLU A 25 3.82 -10.87 9.67
CA GLU A 25 4.00 -10.29 8.34
C GLU A 25 4.65 -8.92 8.55
N GLY A 26 5.75 -8.64 7.84
CA GLY A 26 6.58 -7.46 8.04
C GLY A 26 5.77 -6.16 8.13
N PRO A 27 6.36 -5.06 8.66
CA PRO A 27 5.61 -3.87 9.05
C PRO A 27 4.68 -3.40 7.93
N SER A 28 3.38 -3.66 8.08
CA SER A 28 2.37 -3.29 7.10
C SER A 28 2.23 -1.77 7.11
N SER A 29 2.53 -1.13 5.98
CA SER A 29 2.29 0.31 5.84
C SER A 29 0.81 0.62 6.09
N VAL A 30 0.50 1.86 6.52
CA VAL A 30 -0.90 2.31 6.65
C VAL A 30 -1.71 2.10 5.36
N PHE A 31 -1.05 2.13 4.20
CA PHE A 31 -1.70 1.96 2.89
C PHE A 31 -2.03 0.49 2.59
N THR A 32 -1.13 -0.44 2.91
CA THR A 32 -1.43 -1.89 2.78
C THR A 32 -2.48 -2.33 3.79
N GLN A 33 -2.45 -1.78 5.01
CA GLN A 33 -3.53 -1.97 5.99
C GLN A 33 -4.87 -1.43 5.49
N ALA A 34 -4.90 -0.24 4.89
CA ALA A 34 -6.13 0.30 4.29
C ALA A 34 -6.63 -0.57 3.12
N LEU A 35 -5.72 -1.09 2.30
CA LEU A 35 -6.05 -2.03 1.21
C LEU A 35 -6.67 -3.33 1.73
N SER A 36 -6.24 -3.84 2.89
CA SER A 36 -6.80 -5.06 3.49
C SER A 36 -8.09 -4.76 4.25
N ASN A 37 -8.08 -3.77 5.13
CA ASN A 37 -9.15 -3.53 6.10
C ASN A 37 -10.23 -2.54 5.62
N GLY A 38 -10.02 -1.91 4.46
CA GLY A 38 -10.92 -0.89 3.90
C GLY A 38 -10.52 0.53 4.31
N SER A 39 -9.94 0.70 5.50
CA SER A 39 -9.38 1.95 5.98
C SER A 39 -8.29 1.69 7.01
N ALA A 40 -7.36 2.63 7.14
CA ALA A 40 -6.39 2.65 8.22
C ALA A 40 -5.94 4.09 8.47
N SER A 41 -5.40 4.35 9.65
CA SER A 41 -4.80 5.64 9.98
C SER A 41 -3.64 5.46 10.93
N ALA A 42 -2.62 6.31 10.78
CA ALA A 42 -1.46 6.30 11.66
C ALA A 42 -0.93 7.73 11.87
N PRO A 43 -0.37 8.04 13.04
CA PRO A 43 0.40 9.27 13.19
C PRO A 43 1.62 9.25 12.28
N LEU A 44 1.90 10.39 11.64
CA LEU A 44 3.18 10.64 10.99
C LEU A 44 4.20 11.00 12.07
N SER A 45 5.39 10.41 11.97
CA SER A 45 6.45 10.69 12.92
C SER A 45 6.99 12.11 12.75
N ASP A 46 7.36 12.71 13.89
CA ASP A 46 8.03 14.00 13.95
C ASP A 46 9.50 13.92 13.46
N ASP A 47 10.02 12.70 13.28
CA ASP A 47 11.34 12.39 12.74
C ASP A 47 11.29 11.70 11.37
N GLY A 48 12.46 11.46 10.77
CA GLY A 48 12.59 10.77 9.49
C GLY A 48 12.11 11.58 8.27
N ASN A 49 11.66 10.86 7.23
CA ASN A 49 11.39 11.41 5.90
C ASN A 49 10.27 12.48 5.86
N PHE A 50 9.36 12.47 6.83
CA PHE A 50 8.22 13.40 6.89
C PHE A 50 8.31 14.42 8.03
N GLY A 51 9.32 14.33 8.90
CA GLY A 51 9.42 15.16 10.11
C GLY A 51 9.37 16.67 9.84
N LYS A 52 10.01 17.14 8.75
CA LYS A 52 9.94 18.56 8.35
C LYS A 52 8.51 19.03 8.04
N ALA A 53 7.72 18.19 7.36
CA ALA A 53 6.33 18.51 7.05
C ALA A 53 5.47 18.49 8.31
N VAL A 54 5.67 17.50 9.19
CA VAL A 54 4.96 17.40 10.47
C VAL A 54 5.23 18.61 11.37
N VAL A 55 6.49 19.02 11.51
CA VAL A 55 6.88 20.22 12.26
C VAL A 55 6.26 21.48 11.66
N ALA A 56 6.25 21.60 10.33
CA ALA A 56 5.63 22.73 9.65
C ALA A 56 4.11 22.80 9.89
N ILE A 57 3.41 21.67 9.87
CA ILE A 57 1.98 21.58 10.17
C ILE A 57 1.70 22.02 11.61
N LYS A 58 2.41 21.45 12.59
CA LYS A 58 2.24 21.80 14.01
C LYS A 58 2.49 23.29 14.25
N LYS A 59 3.53 23.85 13.62
CA LYS A 59 3.82 25.29 13.69
C LYS A 59 2.72 26.15 13.07
N ARG A 60 2.13 25.72 11.95
CA ARG A 60 1.07 26.46 11.25
C ARG A 60 -0.22 26.52 12.07
N THR A 61 -0.56 25.45 12.77
CA THR A 61 -1.79 25.37 13.59
C THR A 61 -1.59 25.89 15.01
N GLY A 62 -0.35 25.90 15.52
CA GLY A 62 -0.06 26.16 16.93
C GLY A 62 -0.42 24.99 17.85
N ASP A 63 -0.74 23.83 17.27
CA ASP A 63 -1.17 22.62 17.99
C ASP A 63 -0.05 21.56 17.92
N SER A 64 0.31 20.97 19.06
CA SER A 64 1.37 19.96 19.16
C SER A 64 0.88 18.51 19.03
N GLY A 65 -0.43 18.31 18.88
CA GLY A 65 -1.07 17.02 18.70
C GLY A 65 -0.67 16.33 17.39
N PRO A 66 -1.00 15.03 17.27
CA PRO A 66 -0.48 14.20 16.20
C PRO A 66 -0.97 14.68 14.82
N VAL A 67 -0.04 14.74 13.87
CA VAL A 67 -0.37 14.81 12.45
C VAL A 67 -0.61 13.38 11.98
N VAL A 68 -1.75 13.12 11.36
CA VAL A 68 -2.25 11.77 11.05
C VAL A 68 -2.42 11.62 9.55
N VAL A 69 -1.97 10.50 9.00
CA VAL A 69 -2.37 10.04 7.67
C VAL A 69 -3.61 9.17 7.81
N TYR A 70 -4.66 9.53 7.08
CA TYR A 70 -5.88 8.73 6.92
C TYR A 70 -5.86 8.10 5.53
N ALA A 71 -6.00 6.79 5.45
CA ALA A 71 -6.01 6.05 4.20
C ALA A 71 -7.29 5.23 4.05
N GLN A 72 -7.82 5.15 2.84
CA GLN A 72 -9.03 4.41 2.51
C GLN A 72 -8.87 3.66 1.19
N ARG A 73 -9.30 2.40 1.16
CA ARG A 73 -9.41 1.64 -0.08
C ARG A 73 -10.56 2.20 -0.92
N ILE A 74 -10.23 2.62 -2.13
CA ILE A 74 -11.18 3.11 -3.14
C ILE A 74 -11.75 1.91 -3.92
N THR A 75 -10.88 1.02 -4.39
CA THR A 75 -11.30 -0.20 -5.09
C THR A 75 -10.28 -1.31 -4.92
N ARG A 76 -10.73 -2.57 -4.99
CA ARG A 76 -9.86 -3.72 -5.31
C ARG A 76 -9.86 -3.97 -6.81
N PHE A 77 -8.77 -4.54 -7.30
CA PHE A 77 -8.66 -5.00 -8.67
C PHE A 77 -9.17 -6.43 -8.80
N THR A 78 -9.63 -6.78 -10.00
CA THR A 78 -10.26 -8.07 -10.28
C THR A 78 -9.26 -9.07 -10.85
N GLN A 79 -8.34 -8.63 -11.72
CA GLN A 79 -7.30 -9.48 -12.29
C GLN A 79 -6.13 -9.66 -11.31
N GLN A 80 -5.94 -8.67 -10.43
CA GLN A 80 -4.93 -8.68 -9.36
C GLN A 80 -5.60 -8.47 -7.99
N PRO A 81 -6.26 -9.49 -7.39
CA PRO A 81 -7.14 -9.34 -6.23
C PRO A 81 -6.44 -8.94 -4.92
N LEU A 82 -5.12 -9.12 -4.85
CA LEU A 82 -4.27 -8.65 -3.75
C LEU A 82 -3.84 -7.20 -3.94
N CYS A 83 -4.31 -6.53 -4.99
CA CYS A 83 -3.98 -5.16 -5.33
C CYS A 83 -5.24 -4.30 -5.42
N GLY A 84 -5.04 -2.98 -5.32
CA GLY A 84 -6.12 -2.04 -5.45
C GLY A 84 -5.66 -0.59 -5.46
N ARG A 85 -6.64 0.31 -5.38
CA ARG A 85 -6.42 1.74 -5.29
C ARG A 85 -6.72 2.23 -3.88
N VAL A 86 -5.79 2.98 -3.31
CA VAL A 86 -5.91 3.60 -1.98
C VAL A 86 -5.82 5.11 -2.14
N GLY A 87 -6.75 5.82 -1.50
CA GLY A 87 -6.70 7.26 -1.31
C GLY A 87 -6.21 7.59 0.09
N PHE A 88 -5.58 8.75 0.25
CA PHE A 88 -5.16 9.24 1.56
C PHE A 88 -5.31 10.75 1.69
N ILE A 89 -5.40 11.22 2.93
CA ILE A 89 -5.37 12.64 3.31
C ILE A 89 -4.60 12.81 4.62
N ILE A 90 -3.84 13.91 4.72
CA ILE A 90 -3.18 14.29 5.97
C ILE A 90 -4.09 15.23 6.77
N GLY A 91 -4.12 15.05 8.08
CA GLY A 91 -4.86 15.92 9.00
C GLY A 91 -4.18 16.09 10.34
N GLN A 92 -4.68 17.03 11.12
CA GLN A 92 -4.34 17.19 12.53
C GLN A 92 -5.65 17.25 13.33
N PRO A 93 -6.16 16.09 13.79
CA PRO A 93 -7.48 16.00 14.42
C PRO A 93 -7.63 16.86 15.68
N SER A 94 -6.57 17.05 16.48
CA SER A 94 -6.58 17.96 17.64
C SER A 94 -6.91 19.40 17.26
N ALA A 95 -6.33 19.86 16.16
CA ALA A 95 -6.59 21.18 15.58
C ALA A 95 -7.87 21.24 14.72
N LYS A 96 -8.55 20.10 14.49
CA LYS A 96 -9.73 19.95 13.61
C LYS A 96 -9.47 20.40 12.17
N VAL A 97 -8.26 20.15 11.65
CA VAL A 97 -7.85 20.52 10.29
C VAL A 97 -7.56 19.27 9.46
N MET A 98 -7.97 19.31 8.19
CA MET A 98 -7.59 18.36 7.14
C MET A 98 -6.93 19.12 5.99
N TYR A 99 -5.89 18.54 5.39
CA TYR A 99 -5.09 19.15 4.34
C TYR A 99 -5.39 18.47 3.01
N SER A 100 -6.39 18.98 2.28
CA SER A 100 -6.76 18.45 0.97
C SER A 100 -5.65 18.62 -0.08
N ASP A 101 -4.78 19.62 0.10
CA ASP A 101 -3.56 19.84 -0.68
C ASP A 101 -2.45 18.81 -0.36
N MET A 102 -2.55 18.13 0.78
CA MET A 102 -1.70 17.01 1.17
C MET A 102 -2.47 15.69 1.10
N SER A 103 -3.32 15.57 0.07
CA SER A 103 -4.05 14.34 -0.23
C SER A 103 -3.55 13.71 -1.52
N GLY A 104 -3.87 12.45 -1.73
CA GLY A 104 -3.49 11.74 -2.93
C GLY A 104 -4.12 10.37 -3.04
N GLN A 105 -3.82 9.69 -4.12
CA GLN A 105 -4.26 8.32 -4.34
C GLN A 105 -3.31 7.61 -5.29
N PHE A 106 -3.10 6.32 -5.05
CA PHE A 106 -2.20 5.49 -5.83
C PHE A 106 -2.64 4.04 -5.78
N ASN A 107 -2.01 3.22 -6.62
CA ASN A 107 -2.29 1.79 -6.70
C ASN A 107 -1.20 1.03 -5.93
N ILE A 108 -1.58 0.07 -5.10
CA ILE A 108 -0.68 -0.72 -4.24
C ILE A 108 -1.22 -2.14 -4.08
N CYS A 109 -0.32 -3.09 -3.85
CA CYS A 109 -0.61 -4.48 -3.50
C CYS A 109 -0.37 -4.74 -2.01
N GLU A 110 -0.89 -5.87 -1.49
CA GLU A 110 -0.77 -6.23 -0.06
C GLU A 110 0.69 -6.41 0.40
N ASP A 111 1.60 -6.73 -0.52
CA ASP A 111 3.05 -6.80 -0.31
C ASP A 111 3.76 -5.43 -0.32
N GLY A 112 3.04 -4.35 -0.61
CA GLY A 112 3.56 -2.98 -0.69
C GLY A 112 4.08 -2.56 -2.06
N GLU A 113 4.12 -3.47 -3.03
CA GLU A 113 4.58 -3.19 -4.40
C GLU A 113 3.44 -2.59 -5.25
N PRO A 114 3.75 -1.89 -6.36
CA PRO A 114 2.74 -1.51 -7.33
C PRO A 114 2.17 -2.74 -8.05
N PRO A 115 0.93 -2.66 -8.58
CA PRO A 115 0.38 -3.73 -9.41
C PRO A 115 1.29 -4.09 -10.58
N LEU A 116 1.29 -5.37 -10.93
CA LEU A 116 1.96 -5.84 -12.14
C LEU A 116 1.34 -5.16 -13.37
N ARG A 117 2.19 -5.01 -14.38
CA ARG A 117 1.89 -4.39 -15.67
C ARG A 117 1.83 -5.47 -16.75
N MET A 118 1.44 -5.11 -17.96
CA MET A 118 1.40 -6.01 -19.11
C MET A 118 2.32 -5.53 -20.23
N CYS A 119 2.82 -6.46 -21.03
CA CYS A 119 3.47 -6.13 -22.30
C CYS A 119 2.41 -6.01 -23.39
N LYS A 120 2.52 -4.99 -24.26
CA LYS A 120 1.51 -4.74 -25.31
C LYS A 120 1.29 -5.96 -26.23
N GLY A 121 2.36 -6.68 -26.56
CA GLY A 121 2.30 -7.89 -27.38
C GLY A 121 1.78 -9.15 -26.66
N HIS A 122 1.68 -9.12 -25.32
CA HIS A 122 1.24 -10.24 -24.49
C HIS A 122 0.36 -9.74 -23.33
N PRO A 123 -0.87 -9.29 -23.62
CA PRO A 123 -1.76 -8.69 -22.62
C PRO A 123 -2.23 -9.67 -21.53
N ASP A 124 -2.07 -10.97 -21.77
CA ASP A 124 -2.35 -12.07 -20.85
C ASP A 124 -1.21 -12.31 -19.84
N LYS A 125 -0.03 -11.73 -20.07
CA LYS A 125 1.14 -11.89 -19.20
C LYS A 125 1.40 -10.66 -18.35
N LEU A 126 1.30 -10.85 -17.04
CA LEU A 126 1.68 -9.85 -16.04
C LEU A 126 3.17 -9.90 -15.76
N VAL A 127 3.79 -8.72 -15.65
CA VAL A 127 5.21 -8.51 -15.39
C VAL A 127 5.42 -7.36 -14.41
N PRO A 128 6.50 -7.37 -13.61
CA PRO A 128 6.87 -6.23 -12.77
C PRO A 128 7.05 -4.93 -13.58
N TYR A 129 6.78 -3.78 -12.95
CA TYR A 129 6.82 -2.47 -13.61
C TYR A 129 8.17 -2.10 -14.23
N ASN A 130 9.26 -2.66 -13.70
CA ASN A 130 10.64 -2.44 -14.14
C ASN A 130 11.14 -3.48 -15.17
N SER A 131 10.26 -4.36 -15.64
CA SER A 131 10.61 -5.35 -16.67
C SER A 131 10.82 -4.70 -18.03
N VAL A 132 11.47 -5.42 -18.94
CA VAL A 132 11.56 -5.07 -20.37
C VAL A 132 10.77 -6.12 -21.16
N CYS A 133 9.87 -5.67 -22.02
CA CYS A 133 9.08 -6.55 -22.87
C CYS A 133 9.92 -7.17 -23.98
N ALA A 134 9.45 -8.26 -24.59
CA ALA A 134 10.17 -8.95 -25.67
C ALA A 134 10.43 -8.06 -26.90
N ASP A 135 9.58 -7.05 -27.10
CA ASP A 135 9.71 -6.01 -28.13
C ASP A 135 10.57 -4.81 -27.68
N ALA A 136 11.31 -4.95 -26.57
CA ALA A 136 12.09 -3.90 -25.90
C ALA A 136 11.28 -2.70 -25.38
N SER A 137 9.95 -2.77 -25.40
CA SER A 137 9.09 -1.72 -24.83
C SER A 137 9.01 -1.80 -23.31
N THR A 138 8.62 -0.71 -22.68
CA THR A 138 8.28 -0.69 -21.25
C THR A 138 6.87 -1.27 -21.04
N PRO A 139 6.65 -2.08 -19.98
CA PRO A 139 5.32 -2.55 -19.60
C PRO A 139 4.34 -1.39 -19.39
N VAL A 140 3.08 -1.63 -19.69
CA VAL A 140 1.97 -0.67 -19.55
C VAL A 140 0.96 -1.16 -18.52
N ASP A 141 0.18 -0.25 -17.95
CA ASP A 141 -0.87 -0.61 -17.00
C ASP A 141 -1.87 -1.58 -17.63
N THR A 142 -2.38 -2.52 -16.84
CA THR A 142 -3.51 -3.37 -17.25
C THR A 142 -4.77 -2.50 -17.45
N PRO A 143 -5.79 -2.97 -18.20
CA PRO A 143 -7.00 -2.19 -18.43
C PRO A 143 -7.70 -1.76 -17.13
N GLU A 144 -7.72 -2.60 -16.10
CA GLU A 144 -8.33 -2.26 -14.80
C GLU A 144 -7.54 -1.18 -14.04
N VAL A 145 -6.20 -1.23 -14.08
CA VAL A 145 -5.33 -0.23 -13.45
C VAL A 145 -5.45 1.10 -14.20
N ALA A 146 -5.44 1.05 -15.54
CA ALA A 146 -5.64 2.22 -16.39
C ALA A 146 -7.01 2.87 -16.15
N ALA A 147 -8.08 2.09 -16.05
CA ALA A 147 -9.43 2.58 -15.75
C ALA A 147 -9.49 3.24 -14.36
N ALA A 148 -8.83 2.66 -13.36
CA ALA A 148 -8.75 3.24 -12.02
C ALA A 148 -8.00 4.59 -12.00
N ILE A 149 -6.93 4.72 -12.80
CA ILE A 149 -6.21 6.00 -12.98
C ILE A 149 -7.10 7.01 -13.71
N GLN A 150 -7.81 6.61 -14.75
CA GLN A 150 -8.73 7.49 -15.47
C GLN A 150 -9.87 8.00 -14.59
N GLY A 151 -10.48 7.12 -13.79
CA GLY A 151 -11.51 7.52 -12.82
C GLY A 151 -10.99 8.53 -11.79
N ALA A 152 -9.74 8.35 -11.36
CA ALA A 152 -9.05 9.28 -10.48
C ALA A 152 -8.78 10.66 -11.11
N VAL A 153 -8.35 10.70 -12.36
CA VAL A 153 -8.13 11.94 -13.12
C VAL A 153 -9.46 12.65 -13.35
N ALA A 154 -10.52 11.90 -13.70
CA ALA A 154 -11.86 12.45 -13.87
C ALA A 154 -12.42 13.06 -12.57
N ALA A 155 -12.02 12.53 -11.41
CA ALA A 155 -12.34 13.08 -10.10
C ALA A 155 -11.46 14.28 -9.67
N GLY A 156 -10.66 14.84 -10.59
CA GLY A 156 -9.80 16.01 -10.33
C GLY A 156 -8.36 15.68 -9.92
N GLY A 157 -7.94 14.42 -9.99
CA GLY A 157 -6.56 14.02 -9.76
C GLY A 157 -5.62 14.40 -10.91
N MET A 158 -4.31 14.41 -10.63
CA MET A 158 -3.27 14.60 -11.64
C MET A 158 -3.03 13.31 -12.43
N THR A 159 -2.64 13.44 -13.71
CA THR A 159 -2.09 12.30 -14.45
C THR A 159 -0.73 11.89 -13.88
N PRO A 160 -0.27 10.65 -14.09
CA PRO A 160 1.06 10.22 -13.67
C PRO A 160 2.20 11.14 -14.16
N GLU A 161 2.10 11.65 -15.39
CA GLU A 161 3.09 12.56 -15.97
C GLU A 161 3.06 13.93 -15.29
N GLN A 162 1.86 14.45 -14.99
CA GLN A 162 1.68 15.69 -14.25
C GLN A 162 2.24 15.58 -12.84
N ALA A 163 1.94 14.48 -12.14
CA ALA A 163 2.45 14.21 -10.81
C ALA A 163 3.99 14.09 -10.83
N ALA A 164 4.55 13.33 -11.77
CA ALA A 164 6.00 13.18 -11.90
C ALA A 164 6.70 14.49 -12.25
N LYS A 165 6.07 15.36 -13.06
CA LYS A 165 6.58 16.70 -13.35
C LYS A 165 6.56 17.58 -12.11
N ALA A 166 5.45 17.60 -11.35
CA ALA A 166 5.32 18.38 -10.13
C ALA A 166 6.38 17.99 -9.08
N VAL A 167 6.60 16.67 -8.88
CA VAL A 167 7.65 16.17 -7.97
C VAL A 167 9.04 16.61 -8.42
N ARG A 168 9.37 16.44 -9.71
CA ARG A 168 10.66 16.89 -10.26
C ARG A 168 10.88 18.40 -10.11
N SER A 169 9.84 19.20 -10.31
CA SER A 169 9.92 20.65 -10.11
C SER A 169 10.06 21.05 -8.64
N ALA A 170 9.55 20.25 -7.70
CA ALA A 170 9.67 20.47 -6.26
C ALA A 170 10.98 19.95 -5.66
N THR A 171 11.73 19.10 -6.38
CA THR A 171 13.01 18.53 -5.93
C THR A 171 14.07 18.66 -7.03
N PRO A 172 14.68 19.85 -7.21
CA PRO A 172 15.64 20.12 -8.30
C PRO A 172 16.88 19.20 -8.27
N ASP A 173 17.24 18.66 -7.11
CA ASP A 173 18.44 17.85 -6.88
C ASP A 173 18.18 16.33 -6.83
N ALA A 174 16.96 15.87 -7.14
CA ALA A 174 16.72 14.42 -7.27
C ALA A 174 17.49 13.90 -8.50
N PRO A 175 18.38 12.90 -8.35
CA PRO A 175 19.08 12.36 -9.51
C PRO A 175 18.05 11.87 -10.51
N ALA A 176 18.09 12.44 -11.72
CA ALA A 176 17.34 11.91 -12.84
C ALA A 176 17.59 10.40 -12.88
N ALA A 177 16.52 9.61 -12.89
CA ALA A 177 16.62 8.17 -13.12
C ALA A 177 17.41 8.00 -14.42
N LYS A 178 18.71 7.70 -14.28
CA LYS A 178 19.59 7.46 -15.41
C LYS A 178 19.08 6.18 -16.03
N GLY A 179 18.36 6.32 -17.14
CA GLY A 179 18.26 5.25 -18.11
C GLY A 179 19.68 4.82 -18.44
N SER A 180 20.06 3.62 -17.98
CA SER A 180 21.34 3.03 -18.33
C SER A 180 21.31 2.77 -19.83
N ARG A 181 22.00 3.62 -20.59
CA ARG A 181 22.56 3.19 -21.87
C ARG A 181 23.66 2.19 -21.54
N GLN A 182 23.39 0.92 -21.80
CA GLN A 182 24.38 -0.05 -22.28
C GLN A 182 23.76 -0.75 -23.48
#